data_AF-A0AAD4WUH3-F1
#
_entry.id   AF-A0AAD4WUH3-F1
#
_cell.length_a   1.000
_cell.length_b   1.000
_cell.length_c   1.000
_cell.angle_alpha   90.00
_cell.angle_beta   90.00
_cell.angle_gamma   90.00
#
_symmetry.space_group_name_H-M   'P 1'
#
loop_
_entity.id
_entity.type
_entity.pdbx_description
1 polymer ?
#
loop_
_entity_poly.entity_id
_entity_poly.type
_entity_poly.pdbx_seq_one_letter_code
_entity_poly.pdbx_strand_id
1 'polypeptide(L)'
;MRSSLWNADDWATRGGLVKTDWTKAPFTASYRNFNAINACVWSSGASSCTSKSPSSTSSAGNTWLSQEFDLASQEKLKWVQRNYMIYNYCKDTKRFPQGFPQECALLS
;
A
#
# COMPACT_ATOMS: atom_id res chain seq x y z
N MET A 1 12.31 5.68 0.55
CA MET A 1 11.40 5.31 -0.55
C MET A 1 12.21 4.61 -1.63
N ARG A 2 11.66 3.59 -2.31
CA ARG A 2 12.34 2.85 -3.38
C ARG A 2 11.41 2.73 -4.59
N SER A 3 11.97 2.76 -5.78
CA SER A 3 11.29 2.48 -7.04
C SER A 3 12.20 1.63 -7.91
N SER A 4 11.62 0.66 -8.62
CA SER A 4 12.37 -0.27 -9.47
C SER A 4 11.48 -0.82 -10.58
N LEU A 5 12.03 -0.97 -11.78
CA LEU A 5 11.46 -1.76 -12.86
C LEU A 5 12.32 -3.02 -13.01
N TRP A 6 11.73 -4.20 -12.90
CA TRP A 6 12.46 -5.48 -12.91
C TRP A 6 11.59 -6.61 -13.49
N ASN A 7 12.24 -7.67 -13.97
CA ASN A 7 11.58 -8.87 -14.50
C ASN A 7 11.13 -9.81 -13.37
N ALA A 8 9.86 -10.22 -13.39
CA ALA A 8 9.25 -11.07 -12.37
C ALA A 8 8.47 -12.22 -13.01
N ASP A 9 9.10 -12.92 -13.96
CA ASP A 9 8.48 -13.93 -14.81
C ASP A 9 7.82 -15.09 -14.05
N ASP A 10 8.27 -15.37 -12.83
CA ASP A 10 7.76 -16.49 -12.03
C ASP A 10 6.33 -16.26 -11.49
N TRP A 11 5.85 -15.02 -11.47
CA TRP A 11 4.54 -14.73 -10.85
C TRP A 11 3.75 -13.56 -11.45
N ALA A 12 4.38 -12.59 -12.11
CA ALA A 12 3.75 -11.30 -12.40
C ALA A 12 2.55 -11.38 -13.36
N THR A 13 2.66 -12.12 -14.47
CA THR A 13 1.61 -12.18 -15.50
C THR A 13 0.94 -13.55 -15.52
N ARG A 14 -0.37 -13.58 -15.29
CA ARG A 14 -1.17 -14.82 -15.17
C ARG A 14 -0.55 -15.83 -14.19
N GLY A 15 -0.04 -15.37 -13.05
CA GLY A 15 0.61 -16.23 -12.06
C GLY A 15 1.90 -16.88 -12.56
N GLY A 16 2.61 -16.25 -13.51
CA GLY A 16 3.87 -16.73 -14.06
C GLY A 16 3.76 -17.55 -15.35
N LEU A 17 2.54 -17.73 -15.88
CA LEU A 17 2.30 -18.48 -17.11
C LEU A 17 2.74 -17.73 -18.38
N VAL A 18 2.80 -16.40 -18.34
CA VAL A 18 3.24 -15.58 -19.47
C VAL A 18 4.59 -14.95 -19.12
N LYS A 19 5.60 -15.25 -19.92
CA LYS A 19 6.99 -14.81 -19.75
C LYS A 19 7.26 -13.54 -20.54
N THR A 20 8.31 -12.81 -20.15
CA THR A 20 8.68 -11.57 -20.81
C THR A 20 9.20 -11.83 -22.22
N ASP A 21 8.58 -11.18 -23.21
CA ASP A 21 9.10 -11.15 -24.58
C ASP A 21 10.18 -10.06 -24.69
N TRP A 22 11.44 -10.46 -24.51
CA TRP A 22 12.58 -9.55 -24.56
C TRP A 22 12.82 -8.91 -25.93
N THR A 23 12.20 -9.41 -27.00
CA THR A 23 12.25 -8.75 -28.31
C THR A 23 11.51 -7.40 -28.33
N LYS A 24 10.67 -7.14 -27.31
CA LYS A 24 9.93 -5.88 -27.12
C LYS A 24 10.69 -4.85 -26.27
N ALA A 25 11.92 -5.16 -25.86
CA ALA A 25 12.75 -4.21 -25.12
C ALA A 25 13.08 -2.97 -25.96
N PRO A 26 13.32 -1.80 -25.32
CA PRO A 26 13.40 -1.57 -23.87
C PRO A 26 12.05 -1.37 -23.18
N PHE A 27 11.90 -1.95 -21.99
CA PHE A 27 10.78 -1.66 -21.10
C PHE A 27 11.08 -0.37 -20.32
N THR A 28 10.23 0.63 -20.45
CA THR A 28 10.46 1.97 -19.87
C THR A 28 9.33 2.35 -18.91
N ALA A 29 9.69 2.77 -17.69
CA ALA A 29 8.76 3.38 -16.73
C ALA A 29 9.21 4.81 -16.43
N SER A 30 8.28 5.76 -16.45
CA SER A 30 8.56 7.19 -16.21
C SER A 30 7.92 7.65 -14.91
N TYR A 31 8.66 8.39 -14.10
CA TYR A 31 8.22 8.91 -12.80
C TYR A 31 8.40 10.43 -12.77
N ARG A 32 7.46 11.13 -12.11
CA ARG A 32 7.49 12.59 -11.91
C ARG A 32 6.89 12.95 -10.55
N ASN A 33 7.04 14.20 -10.13
CA ASN A 33 6.44 14.75 -8.92
C ASN A 33 6.84 14.01 -7.63
N PHE A 34 8.13 13.71 -7.46
CA PHE A 34 8.64 13.13 -6.22
C PHE A 34 8.41 14.09 -5.05
N ASN A 35 7.58 13.67 -4.08
CA ASN A 35 7.25 14.47 -2.90
C ASN A 35 7.62 13.69 -1.62
N ALA A 36 8.63 14.17 -0.91
CA ALA A 36 9.07 13.62 0.38
C ALA A 36 8.98 14.65 1.52
N ILE A 37 8.18 15.71 1.34
CA ILE A 37 8.15 16.88 2.24
C ILE A 37 7.53 16.53 3.60
N ASN A 38 6.61 15.56 3.65
CA ASN A 38 5.89 15.15 4.86
C ASN A 38 6.33 13.75 5.36
N ALA A 39 7.63 13.47 5.32
CA ALA A 39 8.19 12.20 5.79
C ALA A 39 8.95 12.37 7.12
N CYS A 40 8.88 11.36 7.98
CA CYS A 40 9.76 11.26 9.13
C CYS A 40 11.02 10.47 8.77
N VAL A 41 12.17 11.12 8.95
CA VAL A 41 13.48 10.55 8.63
C VAL A 41 14.11 10.03 9.92
N TRP A 42 14.60 8.80 9.87
CA TRP A 42 15.41 8.23 10.94
C TRP A 42 16.88 8.48 10.64
N SER A 43 17.59 9.15 11.55
CA SER A 43 19.02 9.44 11.41
C SER A 43 19.70 9.42 12.77
N SER A 44 20.91 8.86 12.84
CA SER A 44 21.74 8.87 14.07
C SER A 44 21.01 8.33 15.31
N GLY A 45 20.18 7.29 15.14
CA GLY A 45 19.46 6.65 16.24
C GLY A 45 18.19 7.37 16.71
N ALA A 46 17.80 8.48 16.06
CA ALA A 46 16.59 9.23 16.41
C ALA A 46 15.71 9.48 15.17
N SER A 47 14.41 9.60 15.41
CA SER A 47 13.43 10.00 14.40
C SER A 47 13.24 11.51 14.38
N SER A 48 13.07 12.10 13.18
CA SER A 48 12.60 13.48 13.04
C SER A 48 11.12 13.65 13.41
N CYS A 49 10.36 12.56 13.56
CA CYS A 49 9.00 12.58 14.08
C CYS A 49 9.01 12.94 15.56
N THR A 50 8.18 13.89 15.97
CA THR A 50 7.89 14.15 17.38
C THR A 50 6.98 13.06 17.93
N SER A 51 7.47 12.24 18.86
CA SER A 51 6.64 11.32 19.64
C SER A 51 5.88 12.12 20.70
N LYS A 52 4.61 12.45 20.46
CA LYS A 52 3.75 13.01 21.50
C LYS A 52 2.58 12.08 21.79
N SER A 53 2.33 11.87 23.07
CA SER A 53 1.21 11.09 23.61
C SER A 53 -0.13 11.62 23.06
N PRO A 54 -1.17 10.77 22.86
CA PRO A 54 -2.47 11.18 22.34
C PRO A 54 -3.19 12.29 23.14
N SER A 55 -2.70 12.62 24.34
CA SER A 55 -3.30 13.60 25.27
C SER A 55 -2.76 15.03 25.18
N SER A 56 -1.88 15.35 24.22
CA SER A 56 -1.30 16.71 24.13
C SER A 56 -1.96 17.56 23.04
N THR A 57 -2.63 18.65 23.45
CA THR A 57 -3.41 19.61 22.64
C THR A 57 -2.56 20.52 21.73
N SER A 58 -1.36 20.09 21.32
CA SER A 58 -0.47 20.86 20.44
C SER A 58 -0.33 20.18 19.08
N SER A 59 -1.17 20.60 18.13
CA SER A 59 -1.45 19.99 16.82
C SER A 59 -0.33 20.07 15.76
N ALA A 60 0.94 20.20 16.14
CA ALA A 60 2.05 20.34 15.19
C ALA A 60 2.88 19.05 15.14
N GLY A 61 2.43 18.06 14.39
CA GLY A 61 3.23 16.90 13.99
C GLY A 61 2.44 15.61 13.95
N ASN A 62 2.08 15.16 12.74
CA ASN A 62 1.49 13.86 12.41
C ASN A 62 -0.05 13.74 12.40
N THR A 63 -0.77 14.75 11.89
CA THR A 63 -2.22 14.66 11.63
C THR A 63 -2.63 13.50 10.72
N TRP A 64 -1.70 12.96 9.92
CA TRP A 64 -1.92 11.79 9.06
C TRP A 64 -2.14 10.48 9.84
N LEU A 65 -1.63 10.36 11.07
CA LEU A 65 -1.80 9.14 11.89
C LEU A 65 -3.24 8.96 12.37
N SER A 66 -3.97 10.05 12.56
CA SER A 66 -5.36 10.07 13.03
C SER A 66 -6.35 10.32 11.89
N GLN A 67 -5.92 10.19 10.62
CA GLN A 67 -6.82 10.34 9.48
C GLN A 67 -7.68 9.09 9.33
N GLU A 68 -8.99 9.32 9.22
CA GLU A 68 -9.97 8.30 8.85
C GLU A 68 -10.58 8.66 7.50
N PHE A 69 -11.12 7.65 6.81
CA PHE A 69 -11.87 7.90 5.60
C PHE A 69 -13.23 8.51 5.92
N ASP A 70 -13.57 9.60 5.23
CA ASP A 70 -14.95 10.08 5.19
C ASP A 70 -15.87 9.10 4.44
N LEU A 71 -17.18 9.30 4.58
CA LEU A 71 -18.19 8.41 4.00
C LEU A 71 -18.04 8.27 2.47
N ALA A 72 -17.76 9.39 1.78
CA ALA A 72 -17.60 9.39 0.33
C ALA A 72 -16.38 8.56 -0.13
N SER A 73 -15.26 8.66 0.59
CA SER A 73 -14.06 7.87 0.31
C SER A 73 -14.28 6.38 0.59
N GLN A 74 -15.02 6.05 1.65
CA GLN A 74 -15.40 4.66 1.95
C GLN A 74 -16.30 4.07 0.85
N GLU A 75 -17.30 4.82 0.37
CA GLU A 75 -18.16 4.39 -0.74
C GLU A 75 -17.36 4.17 -2.02
N LYS A 76 -16.42 5.07 -2.33
CA LYS A 76 -15.53 4.94 -3.47
C LYS A 76 -14.65 3.70 -3.36
N LEU A 77 -14.09 3.43 -2.18
CA LEU A 77 -13.30 2.22 -1.93
C LEU A 77 -14.16 0.96 -2.14
N LYS A 78 -15.37 0.92 -1.58
CA LYS A 78 -16.32 -0.20 -1.76
C LYS A 78 -16.66 -0.40 -3.24
N TRP A 79 -16.86 0.67 -4.00
CA TRP A 79 -17.15 0.57 -5.43
C TRP A 79 -15.96 0.01 -6.22
N VAL A 80 -14.73 0.47 -5.96
CA VAL A 80 -13.52 -0.08 -6.61
C VAL A 80 -13.34 -1.55 -6.26
N GLN A 81 -13.50 -1.92 -4.98
CA GLN A 81 -13.42 -3.30 -4.54
C GLN A 81 -14.47 -4.19 -5.21
N ARG A 82 -15.70 -3.71 -5.41
CA ARG A 82 -16.76 -4.49 -6.07
C ARG A 82 -16.53 -4.67 -7.57
N ASN A 83 -15.97 -3.67 -8.24
CA ASN A 83 -15.92 -3.63 -9.72
C ASN A 83 -14.56 -4.01 -10.32
N TYR A 84 -13.45 -3.85 -9.59
CA TYR A 84 -12.09 -4.00 -10.16
C TYR A 84 -11.16 -4.93 -9.37
N MET A 85 -11.53 -5.37 -8.16
CA MET A 85 -10.66 -6.22 -7.34
C MET A 85 -10.73 -7.68 -7.80
N ILE A 86 -9.62 -8.21 -8.29
CA ILE A 86 -9.51 -9.60 -8.79
C ILE A 86 -8.92 -10.58 -7.77
N TYR A 87 -8.33 -10.08 -6.69
CA TYR A 87 -7.76 -10.90 -5.62
C TYR A 87 -7.86 -10.16 -4.28
N ASN A 88 -8.19 -10.90 -3.21
CA ASN A 88 -8.22 -10.39 -1.84
C ASN A 88 -7.80 -11.49 -0.87
N TYR A 89 -6.67 -11.28 -0.18
CA TYR A 89 -6.12 -12.26 0.77
C TYR A 89 -7.07 -12.52 1.97
N CYS A 90 -7.86 -11.53 2.40
CA CYS A 90 -8.85 -11.68 3.46
C CYS A 90 -10.03 -12.58 3.08
N LYS A 91 -10.13 -12.99 1.80
CA LYS A 91 -11.16 -13.92 1.30
C LYS A 91 -10.55 -15.20 0.73
N ASP A 92 -9.23 -15.36 0.84
CA ASP A 92 -8.50 -16.51 0.29
C ASP A 92 -8.48 -17.66 1.30
N THR A 93 -9.55 -18.44 1.32
CA THR A 93 -9.71 -19.61 2.21
C THR A 93 -8.68 -20.71 1.94
N LYS A 94 -8.13 -20.78 0.72
CA LYS A 94 -7.09 -21.75 0.37
C LYS A 94 -5.77 -21.39 1.04
N ARG A 95 -5.42 -20.10 1.03
CA ARG A 95 -4.21 -19.59 1.68
C ARG A 95 -4.35 -19.56 3.21
N PHE A 96 -5.54 -19.26 3.73
CA PHE A 96 -5.81 -19.15 5.17
C PHE A 96 -6.90 -20.14 5.63
N PRO A 97 -6.63 -21.46 5.61
CA PRO A 97 -7.63 -22.47 5.96
C PRO A 97 -7.98 -22.48 7.46
N GLN A 98 -7.14 -21.90 8.32
CA GLN A 98 -7.33 -21.88 9.77
C GLN A 98 -7.99 -20.58 10.28
N GLY A 99 -8.49 -19.75 9.37
CA GLY A 99 -9.05 -18.44 9.70
C GLY A 99 -8.18 -17.30 9.17
N PHE A 100 -8.82 -16.16 8.96
CA PHE A 100 -8.19 -15.00 8.36
C PHE A 100 -7.41 -14.16 9.38
N PRO A 101 -6.42 -13.37 8.91
CA PRO A 101 -5.74 -12.38 9.75
C PRO A 101 -6.73 -11.42 10.42
N GLN A 102 -6.44 -11.00 11.66
CA GLN A 102 -7.37 -10.24 12.50
C GLN A 102 -7.74 -8.87 11.91
N GLU A 103 -6.82 -8.24 11.17
CA GLU A 103 -7.07 -6.96 10.51
C GLU A 103 -8.16 -7.04 9.43
N CYS A 104 -8.46 -8.24 8.92
CA CYS A 104 -9.50 -8.44 7.92
C CYS A 104 -10.91 -8.16 8.44
N ALA A 105 -11.14 -8.25 9.76
CA ALA A 105 -12.43 -7.95 10.38
C ALA A 105 -12.77 -6.44 10.38
N LEU A 106 -11.77 -5.57 10.20
CA LEU A 106 -11.95 -4.12 10.13
C LEU A 106 -12.40 -3.64 8.74
N LEU A 107 -12.41 -4.53 7.75
CA LEU A 107 -12.72 -4.24 6.34
C LEU A 107 -14.06 -4.86 5.87
N SER A 108 -14.84 -5.45 6.78
CA SER A 108 -16.15 -6.05 6.49
C SER A 108 -17.31 -5.08 6.68
#